data_AF-A0A917HIL9-F1
#
_entry.id   AF-A0A917HIL9-F1
#
_cell.length_a   1.000
_cell.length_b   1.000
_cell.length_c   1.000
_cell.angle_alpha   90.00
_cell.angle_beta   90.00
_cell.angle_gamma   90.00
#
_symmetry.space_group_name_H-M   'P 1'
#
loop_
_entity.id
_entity.type
_entity.pdbx_description
1 polymer ?
#
loop_
_entity_poly.entity_id
_entity_poly.type
_entity_poly.pdbx_seq_one_letter_code
_entity_poly.pdbx_strand_id
1 'polypeptide(L)'
;MFAITVTEPEIEAVSRDLFASGHYSLSVQEAYKAVDKFIGEKCKQSLTGTSLMDRAFSPNSPLLAWTDRVSKSEQDEQMGYQRLYSGAMLGIRNPVTHEFNWIDDQEVALELLVFAQHLLRKAKASRIEADYLAASKP
;
A
#
# COMPACT_ATOMS: atom_id res chain seq x y z
N MET A 1 -13.37 14.44 -11.58
CA MET A 1 -11.94 14.07 -11.62
C MET A 1 -11.69 12.76 -10.87
N PHE A 2 -12.03 12.64 -9.58
CA PHE A 2 -11.87 11.40 -8.80
C PHE A 2 -12.35 10.12 -9.53
N ALA A 3 -13.60 10.09 -9.99
CA ALA A 3 -14.24 8.89 -10.53
C ALA A 3 -13.61 8.31 -11.82
N ILE A 4 -12.84 9.11 -12.56
CA ILE A 4 -12.14 8.65 -13.78
C ILE A 4 -10.68 8.27 -13.48
N THR A 5 -10.14 8.71 -12.34
CA THR A 5 -8.71 8.55 -11.99
C THR A 5 -8.50 7.43 -10.97
N VAL A 6 -9.36 7.34 -9.94
CA VAL A 6 -9.35 6.28 -8.93
C VAL A 6 -10.36 5.21 -9.33
N THR A 7 -9.84 4.04 -9.71
CA THR A 7 -10.56 2.93 -10.37
C THR A 7 -10.29 1.57 -9.73
N GLU A 8 -9.34 1.46 -8.80
CA GLU A 8 -9.19 0.25 -7.98
C GLU A 8 -10.38 0.12 -7.03
N PRO A 9 -11.23 -0.93 -7.14
CA PRO A 9 -12.51 -1.00 -6.44
C PRO A 9 -12.39 -0.85 -4.91
N GLU A 10 -11.35 -1.41 -4.30
CA GLU A 10 -11.14 -1.37 -2.85
C GLU A 10 -10.72 0.01 -2.37
N ILE A 11 -10.00 0.79 -3.20
CA ILE A 11 -9.67 2.19 -2.88
C ILE A 11 -10.89 3.06 -3.09
N GLU A 12 -11.57 2.89 -4.23
CA GLU A 12 -12.77 3.65 -4.57
C GLU A 12 -13.86 3.49 -3.50
N ALA A 13 -14.16 2.26 -3.10
CA ALA A 13 -15.24 1.93 -2.17
C ALA A 13 -15.08 2.60 -0.80
N VAL A 14 -13.84 2.80 -0.33
CA VAL A 14 -13.58 3.36 1.00
C VAL A 14 -13.33 4.87 0.99
N SER A 15 -13.05 5.48 -0.17
CA SER A 15 -12.58 6.87 -0.25
C SER A 15 -13.52 7.81 -1.03
N ARG A 16 -14.33 7.29 -1.95
CA ARG A 16 -15.15 8.12 -2.87
C ARG A 16 -16.06 9.12 -2.14
N ASP A 17 -16.86 8.66 -1.20
CA ASP A 17 -17.86 9.51 -0.53
C ASP A 17 -17.19 10.51 0.42
N LEU A 18 -16.11 10.09 1.08
CA LEU A 18 -15.29 10.95 1.93
C LEU A 18 -14.64 12.08 1.12
N PHE A 19 -14.06 11.75 -0.02
CA PHE A 19 -13.48 12.74 -0.92
C PHE A 19 -14.54 13.71 -1.44
N ALA A 20 -15.69 13.20 -1.90
CA ALA A 20 -16.77 14.02 -2.44
C ALA A 20 -17.38 14.98 -1.41
N SER A 21 -17.32 14.63 -0.12
CA SER A 21 -17.81 15.45 0.99
C SER A 21 -16.75 16.36 1.62
N GLY A 22 -15.54 16.41 1.05
CA GLY A 22 -14.46 17.28 1.53
C GLY A 22 -13.66 16.72 2.72
N HIS A 23 -13.90 15.47 3.13
CA HIS A 23 -13.16 14.80 4.20
C HIS A 23 -11.85 14.20 3.67
N TYR A 24 -10.99 15.04 3.11
CA TYR A 24 -9.79 14.61 2.37
C TYR A 24 -8.80 13.78 3.22
N SER A 25 -8.48 14.24 4.43
CA SER A 25 -7.65 13.47 5.37
C SER A 25 -8.22 12.07 5.61
N LEU A 26 -9.51 11.97 5.93
CA LEU A 26 -10.17 10.69 6.21
C LEU A 26 -10.25 9.79 4.96
N SER A 27 -10.49 10.39 3.80
CA SER A 27 -10.46 9.70 2.50
C SER A 27 -9.11 9.03 2.25
N VAL A 28 -8.02 9.77 2.45
CA VAL A 28 -6.65 9.25 2.32
C VAL A 28 -6.38 8.19 3.39
N GLN A 29 -6.78 8.43 4.64
CA GLN A 29 -6.62 7.46 5.73
C GLN A 29 -7.19 6.09 5.39
N GLU A 30 -8.45 6.04 4.97
CA GLU A 30 -9.14 4.78 4.67
C GLU A 30 -8.55 4.08 3.45
N ALA A 31 -8.09 4.82 2.44
CA ALA A 31 -7.40 4.24 1.29
C ALA A 31 -6.08 3.54 1.68
N TYR A 32 -5.21 4.18 2.47
CA TYR A 32 -3.95 3.54 2.90
C TYR A 32 -4.18 2.41 3.89
N LYS A 33 -5.25 2.46 4.70
CA LYS A 33 -5.69 1.35 5.54
C LYS A 33 -6.17 0.15 4.71
N ALA A 34 -6.84 0.39 3.58
CA ALA A 34 -7.21 -0.68 2.64
C ALA A 34 -5.97 -1.35 2.03
N VAL A 35 -4.94 -0.58 1.66
CA VAL A 35 -3.64 -1.11 1.20
C VAL A 35 -2.99 -1.97 2.28
N ASP A 36 -2.89 -1.47 3.51
CA ASP A 36 -2.28 -2.15 4.65
C ASP A 36 -2.98 -3.49 4.95
N LYS A 37 -4.32 -3.46 5.01
CA LYS A 37 -5.15 -4.64 5.24
C LYS A 37 -4.99 -5.70 4.15
N PHE A 38 -5.04 -5.29 2.88
CA PHE A 38 -4.87 -6.21 1.76
C PHE A 38 -3.52 -6.95 1.81
N ILE A 39 -2.43 -6.24 2.11
CA ILE A 39 -1.10 -6.82 2.20
C ILE A 39 -1.00 -7.74 3.42
N GLY A 40 -1.56 -7.35 4.56
CA GLY A 40 -1.59 -8.17 5.78
C GLY A 40 -2.31 -9.49 5.56
N GLU A 41 -3.48 -9.45 4.92
CA GLU A 41 -4.27 -10.64 4.55
C GLU A 41 -3.52 -11.53 3.56
N LYS A 42 -2.95 -10.94 2.50
CA LYS A 42 -2.19 -11.68 1.47
C LYS A 42 -0.95 -12.37 2.06
N CYS A 43 -0.27 -11.72 3.01
CA CYS A 43 0.91 -12.24 3.70
C CYS A 43 0.58 -13.13 4.91
N LYS A 44 -0.69 -13.21 5.33
CA LYS A 44 -1.11 -13.81 6.62
C LYS A 44 -0.30 -13.27 7.81
N GLN A 45 -0.10 -11.96 7.85
CA GLN A 45 0.61 -11.26 8.92
C GLN A 45 -0.34 -10.42 9.76
N SER A 46 -0.09 -10.35 11.07
CA SER A 46 -0.77 -9.43 11.99
C SER A 46 -0.03 -8.10 12.17
N LEU A 47 1.11 -7.92 11.49
CA LEU A 47 1.84 -6.66 11.44
C LEU A 47 1.04 -5.61 10.67
N THR A 48 1.30 -4.33 10.94
CA THR A 48 0.67 -3.19 10.25
C THR A 48 1.68 -2.09 9.93
N GLY A 49 1.36 -1.22 8.99
CA GLY A 49 2.16 -0.04 8.65
C GLY A 49 3.55 -0.41 8.16
N THR A 50 4.55 0.39 8.51
CA THR A 50 5.94 0.24 8.02
C THR A 50 6.51 -1.15 8.28
N SER A 51 6.29 -1.72 9.47
CA SER A 51 6.79 -3.06 9.81
C SER A 51 6.21 -4.16 8.92
N LEU A 52 4.93 -4.05 8.54
CA LEU A 52 4.31 -4.98 7.59
C LEU A 52 4.96 -4.85 6.21
N MET A 53 5.12 -3.61 5.71
CA MET A 53 5.68 -3.36 4.38
C MET A 53 7.12 -3.85 4.26
N ASP A 54 7.94 -3.59 5.28
CA ASP A 54 9.33 -4.07 5.34
C ASP A 54 9.41 -5.59 5.36
N ARG A 55 8.53 -6.26 6.13
CA ARG A 55 8.48 -7.72 6.17
C ARG A 55 7.99 -8.31 4.85
N ALA A 56 6.94 -7.73 4.27
CA ALA A 56 6.27 -8.23 3.09
C ALA A 56 7.17 -8.16 1.85
N PHE A 57 7.85 -7.02 1.65
CA PHE A 57 8.60 -6.75 0.42
C PHE A 57 10.12 -6.73 0.61
N SER A 58 10.64 -7.28 1.72
CA SER A 58 12.08 -7.35 2.00
C SER A 58 12.91 -7.76 0.76
N PRO A 59 14.05 -7.10 0.47
CA PRO A 59 14.86 -7.42 -0.70
C PRO A 59 15.54 -8.80 -0.58
N ASN A 60 15.82 -9.22 0.65
CA ASN A 60 16.57 -10.44 0.93
C ASN A 60 15.65 -11.66 1.11
N SER A 61 14.51 -11.48 1.80
CA SER A 61 13.58 -12.57 2.10
C SER A 61 12.13 -12.05 2.08
N PRO A 62 11.61 -11.69 0.89
CA PRO A 62 10.25 -11.17 0.77
C PRO A 62 9.21 -12.26 1.04
N LEU A 63 8.06 -11.86 1.55
CA LEU A 63 6.84 -12.68 1.50
C LEU A 63 6.15 -12.53 0.14
N LEU A 64 6.23 -11.33 -0.43
CA LEU A 64 5.65 -10.96 -1.71
C LEU A 64 6.72 -10.46 -2.67
N ALA A 65 6.73 -11.06 -3.85
CA ALA A 65 7.67 -10.74 -4.91
C ALA A 65 6.96 -10.49 -6.24
N TRP A 66 7.57 -9.69 -7.10
CA TRP A 66 7.11 -9.47 -8.48
C TRP A 66 7.86 -10.33 -9.49
N THR A 67 9.12 -10.66 -9.19
CA THR A 67 10.05 -11.35 -10.09
C THR A 67 10.94 -12.31 -9.30
N ASP A 68 11.77 -13.07 -10.00
CA ASP A 68 12.75 -13.99 -9.41
C ASP A 68 13.97 -13.26 -8.82
N ARG A 69 14.08 -11.93 -9.00
CA ARG A 69 15.16 -11.09 -8.47
C ARG A 69 16.56 -11.54 -8.90
N VAL A 70 16.67 -12.09 -10.10
CA VAL A 70 17.93 -12.58 -10.68
C VAL A 70 18.78 -11.43 -11.18
N SER A 71 18.15 -10.48 -11.88
CA SER A 71 18.84 -9.32 -12.44
C SER A 71 18.93 -8.17 -11.43
N LYS A 72 19.90 -7.27 -11.64
CA LYS A 72 20.05 -6.05 -10.83
C LYS A 72 18.79 -5.18 -10.85
N SER A 73 18.16 -5.03 -12.02
CA SER A 73 16.93 -4.24 -12.16
C SER A 73 15.76 -4.83 -11.37
N GLU A 74 15.63 -6.15 -11.33
CA GLU A 74 14.60 -6.82 -10.53
C GLU A 74 14.85 -6.66 -9.02
N GLN A 75 16.10 -6.73 -8.58
CA GLN A 75 16.47 -6.48 -7.19
C GLN A 75 16.21 -5.03 -6.79
N ASP A 76 16.52 -4.09 -7.68
CA ASP A 76 16.27 -2.65 -7.49
C ASP A 76 14.78 -2.35 -7.49
N GLU A 77 13.97 -3.01 -8.33
CA GLU A 77 12.52 -2.91 -8.29
C GLU A 77 11.96 -3.37 -6.94
N GLN A 78 12.40 -4.55 -6.46
CA GLN A 78 11.95 -5.08 -5.17
C GLN A 78 12.28 -4.12 -4.03
N MET A 79 13.54 -3.69 -3.92
CA MET A 79 14.01 -2.78 -2.88
C MET A 79 13.37 -1.40 -2.99
N GLY A 80 13.21 -0.89 -4.21
CA GLY A 80 12.59 0.41 -4.48
C GLY A 80 11.13 0.43 -4.04
N TYR A 81 10.35 -0.57 -4.45
CA TYR A 81 8.95 -0.64 -4.04
C TYR A 81 8.79 -0.86 -2.54
N GLN A 82 9.62 -1.70 -1.89
CA GLN A 82 9.62 -1.82 -0.43
C GLN A 82 9.74 -0.43 0.23
N ARG A 83 10.69 0.39 -0.21
CA ARG A 83 10.87 1.77 0.31
C ARG A 83 9.67 2.66 0.06
N LEU A 84 9.03 2.54 -1.12
CA LEU A 84 7.81 3.28 -1.44
C LEU A 84 6.65 2.90 -0.51
N TYR A 85 6.43 1.60 -0.27
CA TYR A 85 5.39 1.14 0.65
C TYR A 85 5.68 1.56 2.10
N SER A 86 6.90 1.34 2.58
CA SER A 86 7.31 1.70 3.94
C SER A 86 7.24 3.21 4.17
N GLY A 87 7.72 3.99 3.20
CA GLY A 87 7.64 5.45 3.19
C GLY A 87 6.21 5.97 3.10
N ALA A 88 5.34 5.33 2.33
CA ALA A 88 3.92 5.66 2.29
C ALA A 88 3.24 5.46 3.66
N MET A 89 3.52 4.35 4.33
CA MET A 89 2.95 4.11 5.66
C MET A 89 3.48 5.12 6.69
N LEU A 90 4.79 5.39 6.66
CA LEU A 90 5.43 6.29 7.62
C LEU A 90 5.10 7.76 7.39
N GLY A 91 5.14 8.21 6.13
CA GLY A 91 5.06 9.63 5.76
C GLY A 91 3.66 10.10 5.36
N ILE A 92 2.75 9.19 5.03
CA ILE A 92 1.38 9.55 4.61
C ILE A 92 0.37 8.99 5.61
N ARG A 93 0.29 7.66 5.74
CA ARG A 93 -0.75 7.02 6.58
C ARG A 93 -0.64 7.43 8.05
N ASN A 94 0.57 7.45 8.61
CA ASN A 94 0.77 7.74 10.02
C ASN A 94 0.40 9.18 10.39
N PRO A 95 0.92 10.24 9.71
CA PRO A 95 0.52 11.62 10.01
C PRO A 95 -0.99 11.84 9.89
N VAL A 96 -1.60 11.33 8.81
CA VAL A 96 -3.05 11.46 8.58
C VAL A 96 -3.88 10.76 9.66
N THR A 97 -3.34 9.74 10.33
CA THR A 97 -4.03 9.03 11.42
C THR A 97 -3.88 9.71 12.77
N HIS A 98 -2.79 10.43 12.99
CA HIS A 98 -2.48 11.01 14.30
C HIS A 98 -2.79 12.50 14.39
N GLU A 99 -2.93 13.19 13.25
CA GLU A 99 -3.22 14.62 13.16
C GLU A 99 -4.60 14.89 12.55
N PHE A 100 -5.24 15.99 12.97
CA PHE A 100 -6.49 16.45 12.37
C PHE A 100 -6.22 17.35 11.17
N ASN A 101 -6.98 17.16 10.08
CA ASN A 101 -6.87 17.97 8.86
C ASN A 101 -5.43 18.07 8.31
N TRP A 102 -4.63 17.01 8.44
CA TRP A 102 -3.27 16.95 7.90
C TRP A 102 -3.23 17.18 6.37
N ILE A 103 -4.31 16.76 5.71
CA ILE A 103 -4.58 17.00 4.29
C ILE A 103 -5.92 17.72 4.18
N ASP A 104 -5.87 18.97 3.77
CA ASP A 104 -7.01 19.87 3.55
C ASP A 104 -7.16 20.28 2.07
N ASP A 105 -6.12 20.11 1.27
CA ASP A 105 -6.14 20.35 -0.17
C ASP A 105 -6.71 19.15 -0.96
N GLN A 106 -7.63 19.46 -1.88
CA GLN A 106 -8.32 18.47 -2.70
C GLN A 106 -7.41 17.77 -3.71
N GLU A 107 -6.48 18.51 -4.32
CA GLU A 107 -5.60 17.99 -5.36
C GLU A 107 -4.55 17.05 -4.75
N VAL A 108 -3.94 17.47 -3.64
CA VAL A 108 -3.03 16.63 -2.84
C VAL A 108 -3.73 15.35 -2.39
N ALA A 109 -4.97 15.44 -1.91
CA ALA A 109 -5.71 14.26 -1.52
C ALA A 109 -5.94 13.31 -2.72
N LEU A 110 -6.26 13.83 -3.90
CA LEU A 110 -6.43 13.03 -5.10
C LEU A 110 -5.11 12.34 -5.51
N GLU A 111 -3.98 13.05 -5.49
CA GLU A 111 -2.66 12.49 -5.78
C GLU A 111 -2.32 11.32 -4.85
N LEU A 112 -2.55 11.48 -3.55
CA LEU A 112 -2.29 10.45 -2.55
C LEU A 112 -3.22 9.25 -2.70
N LEU A 113 -4.46 9.45 -3.13
CA LEU A 113 -5.40 8.37 -3.45
C LEU A 113 -4.99 7.61 -4.71
N VAL A 114 -4.51 8.31 -5.74
CA VAL A 114 -3.95 7.68 -6.94
C VAL A 114 -2.71 6.87 -6.58
N PHE A 115 -1.86 7.38 -5.70
CA PHE A 115 -0.70 6.64 -5.22
C PHE A 115 -1.09 5.40 -4.41
N ALA A 116 -2.07 5.50 -3.50
CA ALA A 116 -2.60 4.35 -2.77
C ALA A 116 -3.15 3.27 -3.74
N GLN A 117 -3.87 3.67 -4.78
CA GLN A 117 -4.31 2.77 -5.85
C GLN A 117 -3.13 2.10 -6.57
N HIS A 118 -2.09 2.85 -6.93
CA HIS A 118 -0.91 2.28 -7.59
C HIS A 118 -0.26 1.22 -6.71
N LEU A 119 -0.10 1.51 -5.42
CA LEU A 119 0.42 0.58 -4.42
C LEU A 119 -0.49 -0.65 -4.27
N LEU A 120 -1.81 -0.50 -4.24
CA LEU A 120 -2.72 -1.66 -4.18
C LEU A 120 -2.59 -2.54 -5.42
N ARG A 121 -2.63 -1.94 -6.62
CA ARG A 121 -2.50 -2.65 -7.89
C ARG A 121 -1.18 -3.39 -7.98
N LYS A 122 -0.09 -2.76 -7.56
CA LYS A 122 1.24 -3.38 -7.50
C LYS A 122 1.27 -4.54 -6.49
N ALA A 123 0.62 -4.41 -5.34
CA ALA A 123 0.53 -5.49 -4.35
C ALA A 123 -0.30 -6.68 -4.87
N LYS A 124 -1.40 -6.43 -5.58
CA LYS A 124 -2.22 -7.48 -6.23
C LYS A 124 -1.40 -8.29 -7.22
N ALA A 125 -0.56 -7.63 -8.03
CA ALA A 125 0.31 -8.28 -9.02
C ALA A 125 1.46 -9.10 -8.43
N SER A 126 1.77 -8.94 -7.15
CA SER A 126 2.79 -9.78 -6.49
C SER A 126 2.30 -11.22 -6.31
N ARG A 127 3.25 -12.17 -6.29
CA ARG A 127 3.01 -13.57 -5.90
C ARG A 127 3.56 -13.81 -4.49
N ILE A 128 2.99 -14.80 -3.82
CA ILE A 128 3.54 -15.30 -2.55
C ILE A 128 4.80 -16.10 -2.89
N GLU A 129 5.91 -15.81 -2.22
CA GLU A 129 7.17 -16.49 -2.48
C GLU A 129 7.15 -17.95 -1.99
N ALA A 130 7.62 -18.87 -2.81
CA ALA A 130 7.53 -20.31 -2.56
C ALA A 130 8.25 -20.75 -1.26
N ASP A 131 9.36 -20.10 -0.93
CA ASP A 131 10.12 -20.38 0.29
C ASP A 131 9.30 -20.10 1.56
N TYR A 132 8.37 -19.13 1.50
CA TYR A 132 7.43 -18.87 2.58
C TYR A 132 6.35 -19.97 2.68
N LEU A 133 5.86 -20.50 1.56
CA LEU A 133 4.88 -21.60 1.56
C LEU A 133 5.46 -22.90 2.15
N ALA A 134 6.78 -23.11 2.02
CA ALA A 134 7.47 -24.25 2.64
C ALA A 134 7.62 -24.11 4.16
N ALA A 135 7.89 -22.89 4.66
CA ALA A 135 8.07 -22.62 6.09
C ALA A 135 6.75 -22.45 6.88
N SER A 136 5.61 -22.35 6.19
CA SER A 136 4.28 -22.14 6.80
C SER A 136 3.36 -23.36 6.74
N LYS A 137 3.85 -24.52 6.27
CA LYS A 137 3.17 -25.81 6.48
C LYS A 137 3.40 -26.30 7.92
N PRO A 138 2.35 -26.74 8.63
CA PRO A 138 2.47 -27.32 9.96
C PRO A 138 3.23 -28.65 9.96
#